data_AF-A0A258H5L8-F1
#
_entry.id   AF-A0A258H5L8-F1
#
_cell.length_a   1.000
_cell.length_b   1.000
_cell.length_c   1.000
_cell.angle_alpha   90.00
_cell.angle_beta   90.00
_cell.angle_gamma   90.00
#
_symmetry.space_group_name_H-M   'P 1'
#
loop_
_entity.id
_entity.type
_entity.pdbx_description
1 polymer ?
#
loop_
_entity_poly.entity_id
_entity_poly.type
_entity_poly.pdbx_seq_one_letter_code
_entity_poly.pdbx_strand_id
1 'polypeptide(L)' 'MATFVDRVTLHLRAGNGGHGCVSVRREKFKPLAGPDGGNGGDGGDIVLVAAANETT' A
#
# COMPACT_ATOMS: atom_id res chain seq x y z
N MET A 1 24.07 -25.17 -31.24
CA MET A 1 23.50 -23.82 -31.11
C MET A 1 23.58 -23.40 -29.66
N ALA A 2 24.07 -22.20 -29.37
CA ALA A 2 24.09 -21.67 -28.01
C ALA A 2 22.84 -20.82 -27.78
N THR A 3 22.16 -21.04 -26.66
CA THR A 3 20.99 -20.25 -26.24
C THR A 3 21.46 -19.15 -25.30
N PHE A 4 21.04 -17.90 -25.55
CA PHE A 4 21.29 -16.77 -24.66
C PHE A 4 20.07 -16.53 -23.77
N VAL A 5 20.30 -16.23 -22.49
CA VAL A 5 19.27 -15.99 -21.47
C VAL A 5 19.70 -14.81 -20.63
N ASP A 6 18.81 -13.83 -20.47
CA ASP A 6 18.97 -12.74 -19.49
C ASP A 6 18.28 -13.11 -18.16
N ARG A 7 18.86 -12.67 -17.04
CA ARG A 7 18.37 -12.95 -15.69
C ARG A 7 18.65 -11.79 -14.75
N VAL A 8 17.61 -11.31 -14.09
CA VAL A 8 17.69 -10.34 -13.00
C VAL A 8 16.98 -10.87 -11.76
N THR A 9 17.48 -10.48 -10.58
CA THR A 9 16.83 -10.74 -9.29
C THR A 9 16.24 -9.43 -8.78
N LEU A 10 14.95 -9.44 -8.44
CA LEU A 10 14.26 -8.27 -7.91
C LEU A 10 13.99 -8.45 -6.40
N HIS A 11 14.31 -7.42 -5.62
CA HIS A 11 13.93 -7.31 -4.21
C HIS A 11 12.90 -6.20 -4.09
N LEU A 12 11.63 -6.56 -4.04
CA LEU A 12 10.53 -5.61 -4.08
C LEU A 12 9.80 -5.60 -2.74
N ARG A 13 9.39 -4.41 -2.31
CA ARG A 13 8.55 -4.21 -1.13
C ARG A 13 7.45 -3.22 -1.48
N ALA A 14 6.22 -3.63 -1.25
CA ALA A 14 5.06 -2.80 -1.53
C ALA A 14 4.89 -1.74 -0.42
N GLY A 15 4.03 -0.75 -0.66
CA GLY A 15 3.75 0.27 0.34
C GLY A 15 3.05 -0.33 1.56
N ASN A 16 3.44 0.07 2.77
CA ASN A 16 2.66 -0.31 3.96
C ASN A 16 1.32 0.44 3.94
N GLY A 17 0.28 -0.17 4.51
CA GLY A 17 -0.95 0.54 4.80
C GLY A 17 -0.75 1.63 5.85
N GLY A 18 -1.65 2.61 5.84
CA GLY A 18 -1.69 3.67 6.84
C GLY A 18 -2.16 3.15 8.19
N HIS A 19 -1.74 3.81 9.27
CA HIS A 19 -2.32 3.54 10.58
C HIS A 19 -3.70 4.20 10.70
N GLY A 20 -4.65 3.50 11.33
CA GLY A 20 -5.89 4.12 11.77
C GLY A 20 -5.66 5.15 12.88
N CYS A 21 -6.68 5.94 13.16
CA CYS A 21 -6.64 6.96 14.20
C CYS A 21 -7.48 6.53 15.39
N VAL A 22 -6.96 6.72 16.61
CA VAL A 22 -7.76 6.66 17.83
C VAL A 22 -8.19 8.08 18.18
N SER A 23 -9.49 8.35 18.06
CA SER A 23 -10.07 9.66 18.36
C SER A 23 -11.45 9.51 19.02
N VAL A 24 -11.83 10.56 19.75
CA VAL A 24 -13.15 10.72 20.37
C VAL A 24 -13.71 12.06 19.94
N ARG A 25 -14.99 12.05 19.53
CA ARG A 25 -15.70 13.26 19.09
C ARG A 25 -15.78 14.28 20.23
N ARG A 26 -15.36 15.52 19.97
CA ARG A 26 -15.39 16.62 20.95
C ARG A 26 -16.37 17.70 20.52
N GLU A 27 -17.48 17.78 21.24
CA GLU A 27 -18.49 18.82 21.08
C GLU A 27 -18.71 19.55 22.39
N LYS A 28 -18.93 20.86 22.30
CA LYS A 28 -19.24 21.67 23.46
C LYS A 28 -20.51 21.11 24.14
N PHE A 29 -20.41 20.89 25.45
CA PHE A 29 -21.49 20.32 26.29
C PHE A 29 -21.84 18.86 26.04
N LYS A 30 -21.00 18.09 25.33
CA LYS A 30 -21.19 16.64 25.15
C LYS A 30 -19.94 15.87 25.62
N PRO A 31 -19.88 15.47 26.91
CA PRO A 31 -18.67 14.90 27.52
C PRO A 31 -18.19 13.56 26.92
N LEU A 32 -19.12 12.76 26.38
CA LEU A 32 -18.83 11.46 25.75
C LEU A 32 -19.60 11.33 24.43
N ALA A 33 -19.10 11.94 23.36
CA ALA A 33 -19.76 11.88 22.06
C ALA A 33 -19.41 10.63 21.23
N GLY A 34 -18.69 9.67 21.83
CA GLY A 34 -18.31 8.39 21.23
C GLY A 34 -17.01 8.44 20.42
N PRO A 35 -16.47 7.26 20.04
CA PRO A 35 -15.28 7.17 19.18
C PRO A 35 -15.59 7.67 17.77
N ASP A 36 -14.67 8.45 17.19
CA ASP A 36 -14.75 8.96 15.83
C ASP A 36 -13.45 8.75 15.03
N GLY A 37 -12.60 7.83 15.51
CA GLY A 37 -11.40 7.39 14.81
C GLY A 37 -11.72 6.70 13.49
N GLY A 38 -10.94 7.03 12.45
CA GLY A 38 -11.01 6.39 11.14
C GLY A 38 -10.05 5.22 10.99
N ASN A 39 -10.34 4.36 10.01
CA ASN A 39 -9.44 3.28 9.60
C ASN A 39 -8.21 3.81 8.88
N GLY A 40 -7.13 3.04 8.92
CA GLY A 40 -5.96 3.27 8.08
C GLY A 40 -6.26 2.97 6.62
N GLY A 41 -5.51 3.58 5.71
CA GLY A 41 -5.59 3.28 4.29
C GLY A 41 -4.84 2.00 3.93
N ASP A 42 -5.18 1.42 2.78
CA ASP A 42 -4.52 0.22 2.28
C ASP A 42 -3.06 0.49 1.89
N GLY A 43 -2.26 -0.57 1.93
CA GLY A 43 -0.91 -0.56 1.38
C GLY A 43 -0.93 -0.54 -0.14
N GLY A 44 0.24 -0.30 -0.73
CA GLY A 44 0.39 -0.40 -2.18
C GLY A 44 0.62 -1.83 -2.62
N ASP A 45 0.32 -2.12 -3.88
CA ASP A 45 0.65 -3.39 -4.53
C ASP A 45 1.87 -3.24 -5.45
N ILE A 46 2.53 -4.37 -5.75
CA ILE A 46 3.52 -4.47 -6.82
C ILE A 46 2.95 -5.38 -7.89
N VAL A 47 2.83 -4.84 -9.11
CA VAL A 47 2.31 -5.57 -10.27
C VAL A 47 3.35 -5.55 -11.37
N LEU A 48 3.76 -6.73 -11.84
CA LEU A 48 4.58 -6.88 -13.04
C LEU A 48 3.66 -7.01 -14.24
N VAL A 49 3.80 -6.10 -15.21
CA VAL A 49 3.00 -6.10 -16.44
C VAL A 49 3.95 -6.28 -17.61
N ALA A 50 3.72 -7.32 -18.41
CA ALA A 50 4.48 -7.54 -19.63
C ALA A 50 4.05 -6.55 -20.71
N ALA A 51 5.02 -5.95 -21.39
CA ALA A 51 4.78 -5.11 -22.56
C ALA A 51 5.49 -5.74 -23.77
N ALA A 52 4.74 -5.98 -24.85
CA ALA A 52 5.24 -6.69 -26.03
C ALA A 52 6.38 -5.94 -26.76
N ASN A 53 6.55 -4.65 -26.47
CA ASN A 53 7.52 -3.78 -27.12
C ASN A 53 8.78 -3.57 -26.27
N GLU A 54 8.81 -4.12 -25.05
CA GLU A 54 9.99 -4.09 -24.18
C GLU A 54 10.91 -5.24 -24.56
N THR A 55 12.13 -4.90 -24.95
CA THR A 55 13.12 -5.85 -25.48
C THR A 55 14.17 -6.27 -24.45
N THR A 56 14.15 -5.66 -23.26
CA THR A 56 15.06 -5.90 -22.14
C THR A 56 14.33 -5.68 -20.82
#